data_AF-A0A850PDM0-F1
#
_entry.id   AF-A0A850PDM0-F1
#
_cell.length_a   1.000
_cell.length_b   1.000
_cell.length_c   1.000
_cell.angle_alpha   90.00
_cell.angle_beta   90.00
_cell.angle_gamma   90.00
#
_symmetry.space_group_name_H-M   'P 1'
#
loop_
_entity.id
_entity.type
_entity.pdbx_description
1 polymer ?
#
loop_
_entity_poly.entity_id
_entity_poly.type
_entity_poly.pdbx_seq_one_letter_code
_entity_poly.pdbx_strand_id
1 'polypeptide(L)'
;MMLQRLFRRANKINACETEPAILEQLSSENSFDDNKEPVDQTPFIDINPSHCVCFVTHFGTVLTSSNDAILSHVQPLRSFKPLLGLNVKGGLWLIRETISGSYEYLVRDGVDGALCFSATLPPLLIEIGGSSEDGICLKSSGKILCCQPSGTAQFTATKARGWENLGLIARDSLDWFMNTTVEQWFEWESGNPVIFKRFRKEGANTYLDAEGLSYRLSGRPGPMILGSASPNRITILDSFRRRVDVVRFNPVIYFCVFGSDDYYECCQIAVTSLRRFGRYTGDIIIIADRTPEQVLSILPDDVRDRVLVRPVSGHEPLFERYKVFDHPISEYLPVMYLDTDIVVADDIRPLLKQAATRPGLHMYREAHEPLDDIKDTRWDIDANWWGSWMIGRSDSLADLPFWRATSGIMIFNDLHLIQSLFENVCMMARLTRRHEIDWFGDQPILNYLATQMEIIDISLLNGKSVNSAHADHFMARRKRFLMHVSIGVGKGYKKLPIMQELLRRLSVENAPTD
;
A
#
# COMPACT_ATOMS: atom_id res chain seq x y z
N MET A 1 13.74 -28.86 5.22
CA MET A 1 14.46 -29.16 3.95
C MET A 1 14.31 -28.06 2.89
N MET A 2 13.14 -27.42 2.74
CA MET A 2 12.89 -26.32 1.78
C MET A 2 13.69 -25.03 2.06
N LEU A 3 13.82 -24.63 3.33
CA LEU A 3 14.62 -23.47 3.76
C LEU A 3 16.13 -23.60 3.49
N GLN A 4 16.69 -24.82 3.49
CA GLN A 4 18.11 -25.05 3.17
C GLN A 4 18.40 -24.96 1.66
N ARG A 5 17.39 -25.08 0.80
CA ARG A 5 17.54 -24.96 -0.66
C ARG A 5 17.51 -23.50 -1.13
N LEU A 6 16.71 -22.64 -0.48
CA LEU A 6 16.69 -21.20 -0.73
C LEU A 6 18.05 -20.52 -0.45
N PHE A 7 18.73 -20.90 0.63
CA PHE A 7 20.05 -20.36 0.97
C PHE A 7 21.17 -20.74 -0.02
N ARG A 8 21.07 -21.90 -0.69
CA ARG A 8 22.09 -22.32 -1.68
C ARG A 8 21.97 -21.61 -3.03
N ARG A 9 20.78 -21.06 -3.36
CA ARG A 9 20.55 -20.35 -4.63
C ARG A 9 20.90 -18.86 -4.53
N ALA A 10 20.64 -18.20 -3.40
CA ALA A 10 21.04 -16.81 -3.18
C ALA A 10 22.57 -16.59 -3.23
N ASN A 11 23.36 -17.57 -2.76
CA ASN A 11 24.82 -17.50 -2.82
C ASN A 11 25.42 -17.72 -4.22
N LYS A 12 24.64 -18.16 -5.21
CA LYS A 12 25.12 -18.41 -6.57
C LYS A 12 24.96 -17.19 -7.50
N ILE A 13 24.16 -16.19 -7.09
CA ILE A 13 23.88 -14.98 -7.89
C ILE A 13 24.93 -13.88 -7.63
N ASN A 14 25.65 -13.93 -6.50
CA ASN A 14 26.68 -12.95 -6.14
C ASN A 14 28.10 -13.24 -6.70
N ALA A 15 28.22 -14.16 -7.66
CA ALA A 15 29.48 -14.50 -8.29
C ALA A 15 29.37 -14.45 -9.83
N CYS A 16 29.24 -13.25 -10.37
CA CYS A 16 29.67 -12.98 -11.74
C CYS A 16 30.25 -11.57 -11.81
N GLU A 17 31.43 -11.52 -12.42
CA GLU A 17 32.44 -10.49 -12.31
C GLU A 17 32.12 -9.25 -13.15
N THR A 18 32.55 -8.12 -12.62
CA THR A 18 32.74 -6.85 -13.31
C THR A 18 34.02 -6.87 -14.14
N GLU A 19 33.96 -6.39 -15.39
CA GLU A 19 35.11 -5.72 -16.03
C GLU A 19 34.66 -4.55 -16.94
N PRO A 20 35.41 -3.42 -16.99
CA PRO A 20 35.07 -2.23 -17.77
C PRO A 20 36.05 -1.93 -18.93
N ALA A 21 35.56 -1.28 -20.00
CA ALA A 21 36.32 -0.46 -20.97
C ALA A 21 35.36 0.00 -22.10
N ILE A 22 35.46 1.14 -22.82
CA ILE A 22 36.34 2.31 -22.91
C ILE A 22 35.58 3.35 -23.79
N LEU A 23 35.90 4.64 -23.60
CA LEU A 23 35.52 5.83 -24.39
C LEU A 23 35.94 5.79 -25.88
N GLU A 24 35.18 6.43 -26.78
CA GLU A 24 35.61 7.63 -27.53
C GLU A 24 34.54 8.23 -28.48
N GLN A 25 34.44 9.55 -28.39
CA GLN A 25 34.19 10.61 -29.39
C GLN A 25 33.28 10.38 -30.60
N LEU A 26 32.38 11.35 -30.85
CA LEU A 26 32.33 12.12 -32.10
C LEU A 26 31.63 13.48 -31.89
N SER A 27 32.16 14.47 -32.60
CA SER A 27 31.98 15.91 -32.50
C SER A 27 31.10 16.49 -33.63
N SER A 28 30.98 17.83 -33.62
CA SER A 28 30.56 18.77 -34.69
C SER A 28 29.05 19.06 -34.76
N GLU A 29 28.60 20.25 -34.36
CA GLU A 29 28.69 21.60 -34.99
C GLU A 29 27.40 21.94 -35.74
N ASN A 30 26.71 23.01 -35.31
CA ASN A 30 26.42 24.16 -36.18
C ASN A 30 25.82 25.33 -35.41
N SER A 31 26.36 26.50 -35.74
CA SER A 31 26.05 27.87 -35.32
C SER A 31 24.87 28.46 -36.11
N PHE A 32 24.20 29.48 -35.55
CA PHE A 32 24.11 30.84 -36.12
C PHE A 32 23.35 31.80 -35.19
N ASP A 33 23.95 32.99 -35.05
CA ASP A 33 23.52 34.24 -34.41
C ASP A 33 22.27 34.86 -35.09
N ASP A 34 21.39 35.57 -34.37
CA ASP A 34 21.59 36.99 -34.00
C ASP A 34 20.30 37.69 -33.47
N ASN A 35 20.50 38.54 -32.45
CA ASN A 35 19.76 39.77 -32.10
C ASN A 35 18.28 39.77 -31.67
N LYS A 36 18.06 39.99 -30.36
CA LYS A 36 17.20 41.05 -29.75
C LYS A 36 17.30 41.06 -28.21
N GLU A 37 17.84 42.13 -27.61
CA GLU A 37 17.65 42.48 -26.19
C GLU A 37 16.40 43.38 -25.99
N PRO A 38 15.96 43.68 -24.76
CA PRO A 38 15.36 42.75 -23.81
C PRO A 38 13.94 43.22 -23.42
N VAL A 39 13.00 42.28 -23.24
CA VAL A 39 11.74 42.59 -22.54
C VAL A 39 11.79 41.90 -21.19
N ASP A 40 11.70 42.75 -20.17
CA ASP A 40 11.55 42.50 -18.76
C ASP A 40 10.48 41.43 -18.48
N GLN A 41 10.93 40.22 -18.17
CA GLN A 41 10.13 39.19 -17.51
C GLN A 41 11.05 38.44 -16.55
N THR A 42 10.93 38.77 -15.27
CA THR A 42 11.41 37.96 -14.15
C THR A 42 11.05 36.49 -14.38
N PRO A 43 12.01 35.56 -14.34
CA PRO A 43 11.68 34.15 -14.36
C PRO A 43 10.94 33.82 -13.06
N PHE A 44 9.70 33.35 -13.19
CA PHE A 44 9.10 32.51 -12.16
C PHE A 44 10.01 31.29 -12.03
N ILE A 45 10.77 31.23 -10.94
CA ILE A 45 11.34 29.97 -10.48
C ILE A 45 10.17 29.22 -9.85
N ASP A 46 9.77 28.14 -10.51
CA ASP A 46 8.84 27.15 -9.97
C ASP A 46 9.56 26.45 -8.80
N ILE A 47 9.16 26.80 -7.57
CA ILE A 47 9.81 26.26 -6.35
C ILE A 47 9.19 24.89 -6.06
N ASN A 48 9.97 23.85 -6.34
CA ASN A 48 9.69 22.45 -6.01
C ASN A 48 9.53 22.26 -4.47
N PRO A 49 8.43 21.67 -3.95
CA PRO A 49 8.09 21.69 -2.51
C PRO A 49 8.90 20.76 -1.60
N SER A 50 9.96 20.13 -2.11
CA SER A 50 10.86 19.30 -1.31
C SER A 50 11.62 20.13 -0.28
N HIS A 51 11.72 19.63 0.97
CA HIS A 51 12.66 19.98 2.06
C HIS A 51 12.08 20.70 3.31
N CYS A 52 11.86 19.99 4.46
CA CYS A 52 11.62 20.53 5.84
C CYS A 52 11.23 19.45 6.94
N VAL A 53 12.06 19.02 7.93
CA VAL A 53 11.94 17.90 8.96
C VAL A 53 11.43 18.15 10.47
N CYS A 54 11.01 17.25 11.35
CA CYS A 54 10.28 17.60 12.62
C CYS A 54 10.98 17.38 14.00
N PHE A 55 10.51 18.05 15.08
CA PHE A 55 10.89 17.85 16.51
C PHE A 55 9.63 17.56 17.35
N VAL A 56 9.78 16.94 18.52
CA VAL A 56 8.70 16.72 19.51
C VAL A 56 9.21 17.10 20.91
N THR A 57 8.42 17.85 21.68
CA THR A 57 8.72 18.17 23.10
C THR A 57 7.59 17.70 24.04
N HIS A 58 7.92 17.51 25.32
CA HIS A 58 7.17 16.75 26.31
C HIS A 58 5.84 17.39 26.80
N PHE A 59 5.44 18.55 26.26
CA PHE A 59 4.31 19.34 26.81
C PHE A 59 3.41 20.03 25.77
N GLY A 60 3.18 19.46 24.58
CA GLY A 60 2.09 19.91 23.68
C GLY A 60 2.10 21.40 23.35
N THR A 61 3.27 21.94 23.03
CA THR A 61 3.56 23.37 22.96
C THR A 61 3.71 23.84 21.50
N VAL A 62 3.21 25.03 21.12
CA VAL A 62 3.53 25.76 19.87
C VAL A 62 4.32 27.04 20.18
N LEU A 63 5.29 27.42 19.34
CA LEU A 63 6.17 28.58 19.46
C LEU A 63 5.87 29.51 18.31
N THR A 64 5.79 30.81 18.63
CA THR A 64 5.55 31.89 17.69
C THR A 64 6.63 32.97 17.87
N SER A 65 7.23 33.42 16.75
CA SER A 65 8.11 34.61 16.65
C SER A 65 7.33 35.85 16.17
N SER A 66 7.55 37.01 16.79
CA SER A 66 7.15 38.33 16.28
C SER A 66 8.40 39.15 15.88
N ASN A 67 8.21 40.29 15.22
CA ASN A 67 9.24 41.14 14.59
C ASN A 67 10.40 41.60 15.51
N ASP A 68 10.30 41.38 16.82
CA ASP A 68 11.33 41.77 17.81
C ASP A 68 12.09 40.56 18.41
N ALA A 69 11.99 39.36 17.82
CA ALA A 69 12.71 38.15 18.22
C ALA A 69 12.50 37.69 19.69
N ILE A 70 11.34 38.01 20.29
CA ILE A 70 10.91 37.46 21.58
C ILE A 70 9.95 36.28 21.32
N LEU A 71 10.29 35.07 21.82
CA LEU A 71 9.39 33.93 21.87
C LEU A 71 8.32 34.15 22.96
N SER A 72 7.13 34.61 22.58
CA SER A 72 6.00 34.88 23.49
C SER A 72 4.73 34.17 23.01
N HIS A 73 3.97 33.54 23.92
CA HIS A 73 2.61 33.05 23.65
C HIS A 73 1.59 33.90 24.45
N VAL A 74 0.47 34.26 23.82
CA VAL A 74 -0.68 34.92 24.49
C VAL A 74 -1.67 33.84 24.94
N GLN A 75 -1.92 33.78 26.26
CA GLN A 75 -2.81 32.85 27.00
C GLN A 75 -3.77 31.95 26.19
N PRO A 76 -3.79 30.62 26.43
CA PRO A 76 -4.84 29.76 25.88
C PRO A 76 -6.12 29.84 26.69
N LEU A 77 -7.22 30.18 26.01
CA LEU A 77 -8.51 29.55 26.30
C LEU A 77 -8.65 28.33 25.38
N ARG A 78 -8.25 27.17 25.92
CA ARG A 78 -8.52 25.79 25.46
C ARG A 78 -7.75 25.25 24.22
N SER A 79 -7.23 24.03 24.42
CA SER A 79 -6.66 23.02 23.49
C SER A 79 -5.43 23.42 22.67
N PHE A 80 -4.35 22.63 22.75
CA PHE A 80 -3.04 22.92 22.16
C PHE A 80 -2.44 21.71 21.41
N LYS A 81 -1.70 21.97 20.31
CA LYS A 81 -1.02 21.00 19.41
C LYS A 81 0.52 21.23 19.39
N PRO A 82 1.38 20.28 18.92
CA PRO A 82 2.84 20.30 19.14
C PRO A 82 3.70 21.13 18.13
N LEU A 83 4.97 21.43 18.50
CA LEU A 83 5.99 22.17 17.74
C LEU A 83 6.98 21.28 16.96
N LEU A 84 7.44 21.74 15.78
CA LEU A 84 8.36 21.10 14.83
C LEU A 84 9.75 21.76 14.67
N GLY A 85 10.79 20.98 14.35
CA GLY A 85 11.97 21.50 13.64
C GLY A 85 12.89 20.43 13.03
N LEU A 86 13.71 20.87 12.07
CA LEU A 86 13.84 20.23 10.76
C LEU A 86 15.29 20.13 10.30
N ASN A 87 15.88 18.94 10.23
CA ASN A 87 17.14 18.68 9.52
C ASN A 87 16.95 18.34 8.02
N VAL A 88 17.32 19.24 7.12
CA VAL A 88 17.37 18.99 5.67
C VAL A 88 18.79 19.17 5.15
N LYS A 89 19.40 18.15 4.53
CA LYS A 89 20.69 18.24 3.80
C LYS A 89 21.72 19.21 4.45
N GLY A 90 21.98 19.06 5.75
CA GLY A 90 22.98 19.88 6.47
C GLY A 90 22.46 21.19 7.09
N GLY A 91 21.17 21.46 7.01
CA GLY A 91 20.49 22.66 7.54
C GLY A 91 19.43 22.34 8.60
N LEU A 92 19.23 23.27 9.55
CA LEU A 92 18.19 23.24 10.59
C LEU A 92 17.08 24.25 10.27
N TRP A 93 15.83 23.82 10.36
CA TRP A 93 14.67 24.66 10.13
C TRP A 93 13.66 24.56 11.30
N LEU A 94 12.78 25.54 11.53
CA LEU A 94 11.75 25.51 12.61
C LEU A 94 10.38 25.84 11.99
N ILE A 95 9.30 25.15 12.41
CA ILE A 95 7.93 25.40 11.91
C ILE A 95 6.95 25.68 13.05
N ARG A 96 6.01 26.60 12.80
CA ARG A 96 4.79 26.80 13.61
C ARG A 96 3.52 26.84 12.76
N GLU A 97 2.40 26.37 13.33
CA GLU A 97 1.04 26.58 12.81
C GLU A 97 0.48 27.88 13.41
N THR A 98 -0.07 28.77 12.58
CA THR A 98 -0.67 30.03 13.01
C THR A 98 -2.11 29.81 13.48
N ILE A 99 -2.68 30.81 14.16
CA ILE A 99 -4.08 30.81 14.61
C ILE A 99 -5.07 30.67 13.42
N SER A 100 -4.63 30.99 12.20
CA SER A 100 -5.43 30.88 10.98
C SER A 100 -5.36 29.51 10.27
N GLY A 101 -4.54 28.58 10.78
CA GLY A 101 -4.30 27.28 10.15
C GLY A 101 -3.24 27.29 9.03
N SER A 102 -2.51 28.39 8.85
CA SER A 102 -1.34 28.47 7.94
C SER A 102 -0.04 28.13 8.67
N TYR A 103 1.04 27.78 7.93
CA TYR A 103 2.34 27.41 8.52
C TYR A 103 3.42 28.46 8.21
N GLU A 104 4.34 28.69 9.14
CA GLU A 104 5.52 29.57 8.98
C GLU A 104 6.83 28.82 9.22
N TYR A 105 7.93 29.26 8.58
CA TYR A 105 9.22 28.52 8.49
C TYR A 105 10.43 29.37 8.88
N LEU A 106 11.46 28.72 9.43
CA LEU A 106 12.79 29.27 9.76
C LEU A 106 13.87 28.44 9.02
N VAL A 107 14.90 29.01 8.38
CA VAL A 107 15.81 28.28 7.44
C VAL A 107 17.30 28.34 7.84
N ARG A 108 18.06 27.26 7.56
CA ARG A 108 19.51 27.25 7.32
C ARG A 108 19.76 26.46 6.03
N ASP A 109 20.26 27.11 4.98
CA ASP A 109 20.82 26.46 3.79
C ASP A 109 22.31 26.24 4.04
N GLY A 110 22.85 25.07 3.69
CA GLY A 110 24.17 24.57 4.04
C GLY A 110 25.36 25.28 3.37
N VAL A 111 25.28 26.58 3.12
CA VAL A 111 26.37 27.41 2.61
C VAL A 111 26.91 28.24 3.78
N ASP A 112 28.24 28.27 3.95
CA ASP A 112 28.93 29.06 4.98
C ASP A 112 28.44 30.52 4.99
N GLY A 113 27.54 30.82 5.94
CA GLY A 113 26.92 32.12 6.12
C GLY A 113 26.05 32.12 7.37
N ALA A 114 26.15 33.17 8.18
CA ALA A 114 25.38 33.31 9.42
C ALA A 114 23.87 33.37 9.12
N LEU A 115 23.07 32.77 10.02
CA LEU A 115 21.60 32.91 10.08
C LEU A 115 21.23 34.41 10.01
N CYS A 116 20.24 34.83 9.24
CA CYS A 116 19.69 36.20 9.34
C CYS A 116 18.15 36.14 9.27
N PHE A 117 17.48 36.57 10.33
CA PHE A 117 16.05 36.87 10.32
C PHE A 117 15.86 38.35 10.05
N SER A 118 14.91 38.65 9.15
CA SER A 118 14.30 39.95 8.85
C SER A 118 14.96 41.19 9.46
N ALA A 119 15.37 42.10 8.56
CA ALA A 119 16.01 43.38 8.82
C ALA A 119 15.40 44.17 10.00
N THR A 120 16.05 44.09 11.17
CA THR A 120 16.33 45.22 12.10
C THR A 120 17.12 44.83 13.36
N LEU A 121 17.47 43.56 13.60
CA LEU A 121 18.32 43.18 14.73
C LEU A 121 19.46 42.24 14.31
N PRO A 122 20.62 42.29 15.01
CA PRO A 122 21.74 41.41 14.71
C PRO A 122 21.33 39.95 14.84
N PRO A 123 21.84 39.07 13.97
CA PRO A 123 21.38 37.70 13.88
C PRO A 123 21.63 36.90 15.16
N LEU A 124 20.61 36.14 15.58
CA LEU A 124 20.74 35.17 16.65
C LEU A 124 21.54 33.96 16.16
N LEU A 125 22.77 33.83 16.64
CA LEU A 125 23.61 32.67 16.34
C LEU A 125 23.14 31.46 17.14
N ILE A 126 22.72 30.40 16.45
CA ILE A 126 22.29 29.13 17.07
C ILE A 126 23.33 28.05 16.75
N GLU A 127 24.01 27.55 17.78
CA GLU A 127 24.90 26.41 17.72
C GLU A 127 24.13 25.11 17.97
N ILE A 128 24.43 24.06 17.21
CA ILE A 128 23.92 22.71 17.49
C ILE A 128 24.95 22.01 18.37
N GLY A 129 24.66 21.88 19.66
CA GLY A 129 25.50 21.15 20.59
C GLY A 129 25.13 19.67 20.64
N GLY A 130 26.15 18.81 20.77
CA GLY A 130 25.92 17.41 21.16
C GLY A 130 25.35 17.35 22.57
N SER A 131 24.20 16.70 22.72
CA SER A 131 23.66 16.28 24.01
C SER A 131 23.97 14.79 24.23
N SER A 132 23.75 14.27 25.44
CA SER A 132 23.99 12.86 25.78
C SER A 132 23.47 11.90 24.70
N GLU A 133 24.35 11.01 24.24
CA GLU A 133 24.26 9.90 23.25
C GLU A 133 23.33 10.01 22.01
N ASP A 134 22.11 10.56 22.10
CA ASP A 134 21.04 10.32 21.11
C ASP A 134 20.23 11.54 20.64
N GLY A 135 20.60 12.78 20.99
CA GLY A 135 19.88 13.95 20.47
C GLY A 135 20.70 15.24 20.45
N ILE A 136 20.05 16.32 20.00
CA ILE A 136 20.68 17.63 19.84
C ILE A 136 20.19 18.61 20.90
N CYS A 137 21.06 19.54 21.30
CA CYS A 137 20.65 20.73 22.03
C CYS A 137 20.91 21.95 21.15
N LEU A 138 19.98 22.90 21.15
CA LEU A 138 20.16 24.18 20.48
C LEU A 138 20.77 25.15 21.49
N LYS A 139 21.87 25.81 21.12
CA LYS A 139 22.62 26.72 21.97
C LYS A 139 22.66 28.12 21.35
N SER A 140 22.59 29.17 22.14
CA SER A 140 22.84 30.54 21.72
C SER A 140 23.45 31.30 22.89
N SER A 141 24.56 32.02 22.63
CA SER A 141 25.31 32.78 23.65
C SER A 141 25.66 31.94 24.90
N GLY A 142 26.09 30.69 24.70
CA GLY A 142 26.43 29.77 25.80
C GLY A 142 25.25 29.26 26.63
N LYS A 143 24.01 29.60 26.26
CA LYS A 143 22.78 29.08 26.87
C LYS A 143 22.10 28.10 25.93
N ILE A 144 21.32 27.18 26.47
CA ILE A 144 20.60 26.11 25.79
C ILE A 144 19.13 26.47 25.74
N LEU A 145 18.49 26.14 24.62
CA LEU A 145 17.06 26.28 24.42
C LEU A 145 16.31 25.34 25.38
N CYS A 146 15.65 25.93 26.37
CA CYS A 146 14.83 25.24 27.35
C CYS A 146 13.35 25.43 27.00
N CYS A 147 12.60 24.34 26.88
CA CYS A 147 11.14 24.39 26.84
C CYS A 147 10.59 24.41 28.27
N GLN A 148 9.79 25.42 28.60
CA GLN A 148 9.12 25.58 29.89
C GLN A 148 7.79 24.81 29.91
N PRO A 149 7.26 24.43 31.09
CA PRO A 149 5.94 23.77 31.20
C PRO A 149 4.79 24.61 30.65
N SER A 150 4.96 25.93 30.59
CA SER A 150 4.02 26.88 29.96
C SER A 150 3.97 26.79 28.44
N GLY A 151 4.87 26.02 27.83
CA GLY A 151 5.07 25.99 26.40
C GLY A 151 5.84 27.18 25.83
N THR A 152 6.57 27.93 26.65
CA THR A 152 7.53 28.90 26.13
C THR A 152 8.89 28.23 25.96
N ALA A 153 9.66 28.61 24.93
CA ALA A 153 11.05 28.17 24.79
C ALA A 153 11.99 29.36 24.89
N GLN A 154 13.05 29.24 25.68
CA GLN A 154 14.01 30.31 25.94
C GLN A 154 15.42 29.77 26.12
N PHE A 155 16.42 30.51 25.66
CA PHE A 155 17.82 30.18 25.93
C PHE A 155 18.18 30.57 27.37
N THR A 156 17.98 29.65 28.32
CA THR A 156 18.12 29.96 29.75
C THR A 156 19.13 29.09 30.50
N ALA A 157 19.32 27.82 30.12
CA ALA A 157 20.21 26.93 30.86
C ALA A 157 21.62 26.93 30.31
N THR A 158 22.63 26.78 31.16
CA THR A 158 24.03 26.60 30.72
C THR A 158 24.43 25.13 30.58
N LYS A 159 23.58 24.20 31.01
CA LYS A 159 23.75 22.74 30.89
C LYS A 159 22.45 22.10 30.44
N ALA A 160 22.53 21.19 29.48
CA ALA A 160 21.38 20.47 28.96
C ALA A 160 20.85 19.51 30.03
N ARG A 161 19.56 19.62 30.33
CA ARG A 161 18.82 18.65 31.13
C ARG A 161 18.35 17.52 30.22
N GLY A 162 18.06 16.34 30.77
CA GLY A 162 17.68 15.16 29.97
C GLY A 162 16.49 15.41 29.02
N TRP A 163 15.53 16.26 29.41
CA TRP A 163 14.38 16.62 28.58
C TRP A 163 14.65 17.74 27.56
N GLU A 164 15.78 18.43 27.65
CA GLU A 164 16.24 19.48 26.70
C GLU A 164 17.01 18.87 25.52
N ASN A 165 17.03 17.54 25.44
CA ASN A 165 17.58 16.77 24.34
C ASN A 165 16.53 16.59 23.22
N LEU A 166 16.72 17.18 22.05
CA LEU A 166 15.75 17.13 20.95
C LEU A 166 16.06 15.93 20.02
N GLY A 167 15.04 15.11 19.73
CA GLY A 167 15.12 14.04 18.75
C GLY A 167 14.78 14.53 17.34
N LEU A 168 15.57 14.15 16.33
CA LEU A 168 15.37 14.53 14.94
C LEU A 168 14.51 13.48 14.22
N ILE A 169 13.47 13.89 13.48
CA ILE A 169 12.66 12.99 12.64
C ILE A 169 12.46 13.58 11.25
N ALA A 170 12.73 12.83 10.18
CA ALA A 170 12.55 13.28 8.79
C ALA A 170 11.14 13.88 8.50
N ARG A 171 11.04 14.77 7.50
CA ARG A 171 9.77 15.42 7.10
C ARG A 171 8.78 14.37 6.68
N ASP A 172 9.22 13.57 5.72
CA ASP A 172 8.40 12.56 5.07
C ASP A 172 7.92 11.56 6.12
N SER A 173 8.76 11.26 7.11
CA SER A 173 8.38 10.50 8.30
C SER A 173 7.24 11.16 9.07
N LEU A 174 7.33 12.47 9.36
CA LEU A 174 6.26 13.20 10.05
C LEU A 174 4.98 13.26 9.22
N ASP A 175 5.05 13.70 7.97
CA ASP A 175 3.87 13.86 7.11
C ASP A 175 3.14 12.53 7.01
N TRP A 176 3.90 11.44 6.88
CA TRP A 176 3.37 10.10 7.01
C TRP A 176 2.68 9.87 8.37
N PHE A 177 3.36 10.11 9.49
CA PHE A 177 2.77 9.95 10.83
C PHE A 177 1.46 10.73 11.02
N MET A 178 1.37 11.94 10.50
CA MET A 178 0.17 12.77 10.61
C MET A 178 -0.99 12.12 9.83
N ASN A 179 -0.71 11.61 8.64
CA ASN A 179 -1.68 10.94 7.80
C ASN A 179 -2.07 9.54 8.33
N THR A 180 -1.17 8.83 9.03
CA THR A 180 -1.47 7.47 9.50
C THR A 180 -2.39 7.39 10.71
N THR A 181 -2.61 8.50 11.42
CA THR A 181 -3.51 8.51 12.58
C THR A 181 -4.98 8.22 12.23
N VAL A 182 -5.37 8.43 10.96
CA VAL A 182 -6.71 8.13 10.45
C VAL A 182 -6.79 6.82 9.66
N GLU A 183 -5.65 6.18 9.42
CA GLU A 183 -5.54 4.99 8.59
C GLU A 183 -5.40 3.73 9.43
N GLN A 184 -5.72 2.58 8.83
CA GLN A 184 -5.50 1.28 9.46
C GLN A 184 -4.16 0.73 9.02
N TRP A 185 -3.27 0.44 9.96
CA TRP A 185 -1.98 -0.17 9.70
C TRP A 185 -1.86 -1.51 10.43
N PHE A 186 -1.08 -2.43 9.87
CA PHE A 186 -0.82 -3.75 10.44
C PHE A 186 0.66 -4.06 10.38
N GLU A 187 1.19 -4.68 11.42
CA GLU A 187 2.55 -5.23 11.39
C GLU A 187 2.57 -6.44 10.44
N TRP A 188 3.52 -6.45 9.52
CA TRP A 188 3.60 -7.41 8.43
C TRP A 188 3.74 -8.85 8.92
N GLU A 189 4.61 -9.11 9.90
CA GLU A 189 4.89 -10.48 10.37
C GLU A 189 3.79 -11.01 11.29
N SER A 190 3.29 -10.19 12.21
CA SER A 190 2.34 -10.64 13.24
C SER A 190 0.88 -10.48 12.82
N GLY A 191 0.58 -9.59 11.88
CA GLY A 191 -0.78 -9.18 11.56
C GLY A 191 -1.46 -8.36 12.66
N ASN A 192 -0.72 -7.90 13.68
CA ASN A 192 -1.27 -7.08 14.74
C ASN A 192 -1.58 -5.68 14.22
N PRO A 193 -2.73 -5.09 14.61
CA PRO A 193 -3.04 -3.71 14.25
C PRO A 193 -2.03 -2.76 14.89
N VAL A 194 -1.59 -1.77 14.12
CA VAL A 194 -0.69 -0.70 14.56
C VAL A 194 -1.48 0.60 14.50
N ILE A 195 -1.91 1.09 15.66
CA ILE A 195 -2.61 2.37 15.78
C ILE A 195 -1.63 3.39 16.33
N PHE A 196 -1.09 4.25 15.47
CA PHE A 196 -0.19 5.32 15.86
C PHE A 196 -0.95 6.36 16.68
N LYS A 197 -0.65 6.48 17.98
CA LYS A 197 -1.38 7.37 18.89
C LYS A 197 -0.70 8.72 19.03
N ARG A 198 0.55 8.72 19.48
CA ARG A 198 1.30 9.93 19.81
C ARG A 198 2.78 9.64 19.94
N PHE A 199 3.56 10.70 19.87
CA PHE A 199 4.92 10.67 20.36
C PHE A 199 4.93 10.79 21.89
N ARG A 200 5.85 10.07 22.53
CA ARG A 200 6.07 10.09 23.99
C ARG A 200 7.55 10.29 24.25
N LYS A 201 7.90 10.95 25.36
CA LYS A 201 9.29 11.14 25.77
C LYS A 201 9.50 10.55 27.17
N GLU A 202 10.57 9.78 27.34
CA GLU A 202 10.99 9.25 28.63
C GLU A 202 12.49 9.53 28.83
N GLY A 203 12.82 10.50 29.68
CA GLY A 203 14.19 10.97 29.84
C GLY A 203 14.74 11.60 28.55
N ALA A 204 15.87 11.08 28.09
CA ALA A 204 16.49 11.48 26.81
C ALA A 204 15.81 10.83 25.60
N ASN A 205 14.91 9.86 25.82
CA ASN A 205 14.38 9.03 24.75
C ASN A 205 13.05 9.52 24.20
N THR A 206 12.91 9.47 22.88
CA THR A 206 11.64 9.73 22.19
C THR A 206 11.08 8.39 21.73
N TYR A 207 9.78 8.21 21.83
CA TYR A 207 9.05 7.02 21.45
C TYR A 207 7.87 7.40 20.56
N LEU A 208 7.53 6.51 19.64
CA LEU A 208 6.25 6.48 18.96
C LEU A 208 5.41 5.41 19.64
N ASP A 209 4.36 5.84 20.31
CA ASP A 209 3.41 4.91 20.90
C ASP A 209 2.42 4.47 19.82
N ALA A 210 2.44 3.17 19.54
CA ALA A 210 1.37 2.46 18.87
C ALA A 210 0.58 1.63 19.89
N GLU A 211 -0.68 1.30 19.61
CA GLU A 211 -1.47 0.47 20.52
C GLU A 211 -0.80 -0.90 20.76
N GLY A 212 -0.29 -1.11 21.98
CA GLY A 212 0.42 -2.33 22.38
C GLY A 212 1.92 -2.38 21.99
N LEU A 213 2.43 -1.41 21.24
CA LEU A 213 3.83 -1.35 20.80
C LEU A 213 4.40 0.06 21.03
N SER A 214 5.66 0.16 21.48
CA SER A 214 6.32 1.46 21.60
C SER A 214 7.66 1.40 20.87
N TYR A 215 7.79 2.20 19.82
CA TYR A 215 9.00 2.25 19.00
C TYR A 215 9.89 3.36 19.52
N ARG A 216 11.06 3.01 20.08
CA ARG A 216 12.04 4.00 20.51
C ARG A 216 12.63 4.69 19.28
N LEU A 217 12.36 5.98 19.18
CA LEU A 217 12.80 6.88 18.12
C LEU A 217 14.13 7.61 18.43
N SER A 218 14.65 7.49 19.63
CA SER A 218 15.96 8.05 19.99
C SER A 218 17.04 6.98 19.94
N GLY A 219 18.16 7.29 19.32
CA GLY A 219 19.25 6.35 19.03
C GLY A 219 20.07 6.86 17.87
N ARG A 220 21.34 6.46 17.73
CA ARG A 220 22.06 6.58 16.45
C ARG A 220 22.13 5.23 15.73
N PRO A 221 21.64 5.13 14.48
CA PRO A 221 20.76 6.09 13.79
C PRO A 221 19.35 6.06 14.43
N GLY A 222 18.66 7.20 14.44
CA GLY A 222 17.27 7.25 14.86
C GLY A 222 16.41 6.37 13.94
N PRO A 223 15.11 6.23 14.22
CA PRO A 223 14.22 5.46 13.39
C PRO A 223 14.17 6.10 12.03
N MET A 224 14.60 5.33 11.06
CA MET A 224 14.43 5.69 9.67
C MET A 224 13.13 5.03 9.25
N ILE A 225 12.15 5.85 8.86
CA ILE A 225 11.14 5.36 7.92
C ILE A 225 11.90 5.22 6.62
N LEU A 226 12.26 3.97 6.33
CA LEU A 226 12.73 3.64 5.00
C LEU A 226 11.46 3.57 4.15
N GLY A 227 11.27 4.59 3.31
CA GLY A 227 10.24 4.55 2.29
C GLY A 227 10.42 3.25 1.50
N SER A 228 9.39 2.40 1.51
CA SER A 228 9.39 1.29 0.57
C SER A 228 9.06 1.83 -0.83
N ALA A 229 9.29 1.03 -1.87
CA ALA A 229 8.82 1.38 -3.21
C ALA A 229 7.28 1.50 -3.31
N SER A 230 6.54 1.11 -2.26
CA SER A 230 5.08 1.15 -2.20
C SER A 230 4.57 2.17 -1.17
N PRO A 231 3.57 3.00 -1.51
CA PRO A 231 2.93 3.91 -0.55
C PRO A 231 2.20 3.17 0.60
N ASN A 232 1.96 1.86 0.44
CA ASN A 232 1.22 1.05 1.40
C ASN A 232 2.12 0.22 2.33
N ARG A 233 3.44 0.37 2.25
CA ARG A 233 4.38 -0.37 3.11
C ARG A 233 5.48 0.55 3.58
N ILE A 234 5.76 0.49 4.88
CA ILE A 234 6.87 1.23 5.49
C ILE A 234 7.68 0.31 6.38
N THR A 235 8.98 0.52 6.34
CA THR A 235 9.91 -0.13 7.25
C THR A 235 10.32 0.86 8.32
N ILE A 236 10.04 0.52 9.57
CA ILE A 236 10.49 1.22 10.77
C ILE A 236 11.74 0.50 11.28
N LEU A 237 12.86 1.19 11.35
CA LEU A 237 14.02 0.72 12.11
C LEU A 237 13.89 1.23 13.55
N ASP A 238 13.81 0.37 14.55
CA ASP A 238 13.87 0.83 15.94
C ASP A 238 15.32 1.05 16.42
N SER A 239 15.50 1.70 17.56
CA SER A 239 16.83 1.97 18.15
C SER A 239 17.65 0.71 18.49
N PHE A 240 17.02 -0.46 18.56
CA PHE A 240 17.68 -1.75 18.74
C PHE A 240 17.99 -2.43 17.41
N ARG A 241 17.85 -1.71 16.29
CA ARG A 241 18.00 -2.19 14.91
C ARG A 241 17.02 -3.28 14.55
N ARG A 242 15.89 -3.40 15.24
CA ARG A 242 14.80 -4.27 14.80
C ARG A 242 14.11 -3.58 13.64
N ARG A 243 14.05 -4.30 12.52
CA ARG A 243 13.31 -3.91 11.34
C ARG A 243 11.86 -4.35 11.55
N VAL A 244 10.94 -3.40 11.58
CA VAL A 244 9.51 -3.65 11.67
C VAL A 244 8.87 -3.13 10.40
N ASP A 245 8.33 -4.05 9.60
CA ASP A 245 7.56 -3.68 8.41
C ASP A 245 6.09 -3.54 8.79
N VAL A 246 5.50 -2.40 8.46
CA VAL A 246 4.07 -2.12 8.63
C VAL A 246 3.43 -1.89 7.27
N VAL A 247 2.20 -2.36 7.13
CA VAL A 247 1.41 -2.22 5.91
C VAL A 247 0.10 -1.52 6.15
N ARG A 248 -0.25 -0.62 5.23
CA ARG A 248 -1.53 0.08 5.21
C ARG A 248 -2.62 -0.88 4.78
N PHE A 249 -3.73 -0.89 5.48
CA PHE A 249 -4.92 -1.65 5.12
C PHE A 249 -5.91 -0.71 4.45
N ASN A 250 -5.81 -0.66 3.12
CA ASN A 250 -6.71 0.06 2.25
C ASN A 250 -7.16 -0.89 1.13
N PRO A 251 -7.99 -1.92 1.43
CA PRO A 251 -8.32 -2.93 0.45
C PRO A 251 -9.18 -2.37 -0.69
N VAL A 252 -8.97 -2.88 -1.90
CA VAL A 252 -9.89 -2.70 -3.04
C VAL A 252 -10.35 -4.06 -3.55
N ILE A 253 -11.63 -4.14 -3.93
CA ILE A 253 -12.16 -5.30 -4.65
C ILE A 253 -12.51 -4.85 -6.07
N TYR A 254 -12.10 -5.60 -7.09
CA TYR A 254 -12.43 -5.28 -8.46
C TYR A 254 -13.09 -6.42 -9.22
N PHE A 255 -13.97 -6.04 -10.14
CA PHE A 255 -14.73 -6.92 -11.02
C PHE A 255 -14.46 -6.52 -12.48
N CYS A 256 -14.63 -7.48 -13.38
CA CYS A 256 -14.61 -7.27 -14.82
C CYS A 256 -15.94 -7.76 -15.40
N VAL A 257 -16.70 -6.90 -16.09
CA VAL A 257 -18.04 -7.23 -16.60
C VAL A 257 -18.22 -6.74 -18.03
N PHE A 258 -18.63 -7.64 -18.93
CA PHE A 258 -18.74 -7.37 -20.37
C PHE A 258 -19.93 -8.09 -21.00
N GLY A 259 -20.43 -7.55 -22.11
CA GLY A 259 -21.41 -8.23 -22.95
C GLY A 259 -22.88 -8.09 -22.50
N SER A 260 -23.58 -9.22 -22.40
CA SER A 260 -25.04 -9.26 -22.24
C SER A 260 -25.51 -8.74 -20.88
N ASP A 261 -26.79 -8.35 -20.83
CA ASP A 261 -27.43 -7.89 -19.58
C ASP A 261 -27.34 -8.93 -18.47
N ASP A 262 -27.38 -10.23 -18.78
CA ASP A 262 -27.21 -11.30 -17.78
C ASP A 262 -25.92 -11.15 -16.95
N TYR A 263 -24.80 -10.77 -17.57
CA TYR A 263 -23.53 -10.59 -16.87
C TYR A 263 -23.54 -9.34 -15.98
N TYR A 264 -24.22 -8.30 -16.43
CA TYR A 264 -24.43 -7.08 -15.66
C TYR A 264 -25.35 -7.33 -14.46
N GLU A 265 -26.40 -8.13 -14.61
CA GLU A 265 -27.22 -8.59 -13.48
C GLU A 265 -26.44 -9.50 -12.52
N CYS A 266 -25.58 -10.39 -13.02
CA CYS A 266 -24.65 -11.14 -12.18
C CYS A 266 -23.74 -10.20 -11.37
N CYS A 267 -23.15 -9.19 -12.03
CA CYS A 267 -22.31 -8.19 -11.37
C CYS A 267 -23.09 -7.41 -10.29
N GLN A 268 -24.33 -7.01 -10.59
CA GLN A 268 -25.23 -6.39 -9.62
C GLN A 268 -25.40 -7.27 -8.38
N ILE A 269 -25.66 -8.58 -8.55
CA ILE A 269 -25.81 -9.52 -7.43
C ILE A 269 -24.49 -9.67 -6.66
N ALA A 270 -23.36 -9.79 -7.35
CA ALA A 270 -22.04 -9.91 -6.73
C ALA A 270 -21.73 -8.69 -5.84
N VAL A 271 -21.86 -7.47 -6.37
CA VAL A 271 -21.68 -6.21 -5.61
C VAL A 271 -22.70 -6.10 -4.46
N THR A 272 -23.96 -6.43 -4.70
CA THR A 272 -25.00 -6.40 -3.66
C THR A 272 -24.66 -7.34 -2.50
N SER A 273 -24.27 -8.58 -2.80
CA SER A 273 -23.90 -9.56 -1.78
C SER A 273 -22.64 -9.16 -1.02
N LEU A 274 -21.66 -8.58 -1.71
CA LEU A 274 -20.42 -8.06 -1.13
C LEU A 274 -20.68 -6.91 -0.15
N ARG A 275 -21.55 -5.95 -0.50
CA ARG A 275 -21.93 -4.86 0.39
C ARG A 275 -22.75 -5.36 1.58
N ARG A 276 -23.82 -6.14 1.33
CA ARG A 276 -24.81 -6.50 2.36
C ARG A 276 -24.33 -7.61 3.30
N PHE A 277 -23.80 -8.71 2.78
CA PHE A 277 -23.36 -9.85 3.58
C PHE A 277 -21.85 -9.84 3.79
N GLY A 278 -21.10 -9.45 2.76
CA GLY A 278 -19.66 -9.23 2.85
C GLY A 278 -19.25 -8.09 3.77
N ARG A 279 -20.19 -7.19 4.12
CA ARG A 279 -19.97 -5.99 4.96
C ARG A 279 -18.79 -5.14 4.48
N TYR A 280 -18.51 -5.20 3.19
CA TYR A 280 -17.38 -4.49 2.62
C TYR A 280 -17.73 -3.01 2.46
N THR A 281 -16.91 -2.13 3.02
CA THR A 281 -17.10 -0.67 2.99
C THR A 281 -15.99 0.07 2.25
N GLY A 282 -15.05 -0.66 1.64
CA GLY A 282 -13.97 -0.09 0.84
C GLY A 282 -14.41 0.25 -0.59
N ASP A 283 -13.45 0.60 -1.43
CA ASP A 283 -13.67 0.92 -2.84
C ASP A 283 -13.91 -0.34 -3.66
N ILE A 284 -14.89 -0.28 -4.57
CA ILE A 284 -15.14 -1.33 -5.56
C ILE A 284 -14.81 -0.76 -6.93
N ILE A 285 -13.90 -1.40 -7.67
CA ILE A 285 -13.62 -1.04 -9.06
C ILE A 285 -14.40 -1.98 -9.99
N ILE A 286 -15.16 -1.44 -10.93
CA ILE A 286 -15.82 -2.22 -11.98
C ILE A 286 -15.22 -1.82 -13.31
N ILE A 287 -14.49 -2.75 -13.94
CA ILE A 287 -13.95 -2.57 -15.29
C ILE A 287 -15.01 -3.09 -16.27
N ALA A 288 -15.48 -2.23 -17.16
CA ALA A 288 -16.67 -2.51 -17.97
C ALA A 288 -16.57 -1.97 -19.40
N ASP A 289 -17.31 -2.62 -20.32
CA ASP A 289 -17.51 -2.16 -21.71
C ASP A 289 -18.66 -1.14 -21.85
N ARG A 290 -19.43 -0.91 -20.78
CA ARG A 290 -20.48 0.13 -20.70
C ARG A 290 -19.97 1.40 -20.01
N THR A 291 -20.66 2.51 -20.27
CA THR A 291 -20.40 3.80 -19.62
C THR A 291 -20.64 3.73 -18.10
N PRO A 292 -19.96 4.56 -17.30
CA PRO A 292 -20.20 4.65 -15.85
C PRO A 292 -21.67 4.80 -15.48
N GLU A 293 -22.42 5.63 -16.21
CA GLU A 293 -23.84 5.89 -15.97
C GLU A 293 -24.69 4.63 -16.16
N GLN A 294 -24.42 3.86 -17.23
CA GLN A 294 -25.10 2.60 -17.49
C GLN A 294 -24.79 1.56 -16.41
N VAL A 295 -23.53 1.41 -16.01
CA VAL A 295 -23.13 0.45 -14.97
C VAL A 295 -23.67 0.84 -13.59
N LEU A 296 -23.69 2.12 -13.25
CA LEU A 296 -24.25 2.55 -11.97
C LEU A 296 -25.78 2.41 -11.95
N SER A 297 -26.47 2.60 -13.08
CA SER A 297 -27.93 2.51 -13.15
C SER A 297 -28.52 1.15 -12.76
N ILE A 298 -27.75 0.07 -12.98
CA ILE A 298 -28.19 -1.29 -12.61
C ILE A 298 -27.95 -1.60 -11.12
N LEU A 299 -27.05 -0.88 -10.46
CA LEU A 299 -26.76 -1.12 -9.04
C LEU A 299 -27.84 -0.46 -8.17
N PRO A 300 -28.35 -1.13 -7.11
CA PRO A 300 -29.19 -0.49 -6.11
C PRO A 300 -28.49 0.72 -5.45
N ASP A 301 -29.24 1.79 -5.14
CA ASP A 301 -28.66 3.02 -4.58
C ASP A 301 -27.86 2.78 -3.29
N ASP A 302 -28.31 1.84 -2.45
CA ASP A 302 -27.67 1.50 -1.17
C ASP A 302 -26.30 0.83 -1.31
N VAL A 303 -25.94 0.35 -2.50
CA VAL A 303 -24.67 -0.37 -2.75
C VAL A 303 -23.71 0.39 -3.67
N ARG A 304 -24.13 1.55 -4.20
CA ARG A 304 -23.33 2.39 -5.13
C ARG A 304 -22.22 3.17 -4.45
N ASP A 305 -22.29 3.36 -3.14
CA ASP A 305 -21.25 4.08 -2.40
C ASP A 305 -19.87 3.51 -2.73
N ARG A 306 -18.90 4.39 -3.02
CA ARG A 306 -17.51 4.02 -3.33
C ARG A 306 -17.35 2.99 -4.47
N VAL A 307 -18.27 2.97 -5.44
CA VAL A 307 -18.11 2.20 -6.69
C VAL A 307 -17.48 3.08 -7.76
N LEU A 308 -16.33 2.67 -8.27
CA LEU A 308 -15.57 3.32 -9.33
C LEU A 308 -15.70 2.51 -10.62
N VAL A 309 -16.35 3.07 -11.64
CA VAL A 309 -16.41 2.42 -12.96
C VAL A 309 -15.21 2.86 -13.79
N ARG A 310 -14.56 1.90 -14.44
CA ARG A 310 -13.41 2.11 -15.32
C ARG A 310 -13.68 1.49 -16.69
N PRO A 311 -13.27 2.15 -17.79
CA PRO A 311 -13.39 1.56 -19.11
C PRO A 311 -12.41 0.41 -19.26
N VAL A 312 -12.69 -0.50 -20.20
CA VAL A 312 -11.70 -1.48 -20.66
C VAL A 312 -10.47 -0.80 -21.26
N SER A 313 -9.30 -1.34 -20.94
CA SER A 313 -8.00 -1.00 -21.51
C SER A 313 -7.62 -1.91 -22.69
N GLY A 314 -8.34 -3.03 -22.89
CA GLY A 314 -8.11 -3.99 -23.96
C GLY A 314 -9.26 -4.21 -24.93
N HIS A 315 -8.94 -4.97 -25.99
CA HIS A 315 -9.91 -5.49 -26.95
C HIS A 315 -10.30 -6.95 -26.67
N GLU A 316 -9.71 -7.58 -25.65
CA GLU A 316 -9.88 -8.99 -25.31
C GLU A 316 -10.49 -9.12 -23.91
N PRO A 317 -11.84 -9.23 -23.79
CA PRO A 317 -12.54 -9.25 -22.50
C PRO A 317 -12.02 -10.30 -21.51
N LEU A 318 -11.54 -11.45 -22.01
CA LEU A 318 -11.03 -12.55 -21.20
C LEU A 318 -9.83 -12.14 -20.33
N PHE A 319 -8.94 -11.30 -20.87
CA PHE A 319 -7.67 -10.92 -20.21
C PHE A 319 -7.74 -9.57 -19.49
N GLU A 320 -8.89 -8.90 -19.52
CA GLU A 320 -9.04 -7.57 -18.95
C GLU A 320 -8.75 -7.54 -17.44
N ARG A 321 -9.04 -8.63 -16.73
CA ARG A 321 -8.72 -8.78 -15.29
C ARG A 321 -7.23 -8.61 -14.96
N TYR A 322 -6.35 -8.85 -15.93
CA TYR A 322 -4.90 -8.71 -15.79
C TYR A 322 -4.39 -7.30 -16.10
N LYS A 323 -5.24 -6.45 -16.67
CA LYS A 323 -4.94 -5.04 -17.00
C LYS A 323 -5.31 -4.06 -15.89
N VAL A 324 -5.55 -4.57 -14.68
CA VAL A 324 -5.91 -3.74 -13.52
C VAL A 324 -4.85 -2.68 -13.20
N PHE A 325 -3.60 -2.89 -13.60
CA PHE A 325 -2.49 -1.93 -13.44
C PHE A 325 -2.55 -0.74 -14.40
N ASP A 326 -3.40 -0.77 -15.44
CA ASP A 326 -3.70 0.39 -16.29
C ASP A 326 -4.62 1.40 -15.56
N HIS A 327 -5.05 1.07 -14.34
CA HIS A 327 -5.85 1.91 -13.45
C HIS A 327 -5.06 2.29 -12.19
N PRO A 328 -5.42 3.39 -11.51
CA PRO A 328 -4.70 3.86 -10.32
C PRO A 328 -4.97 2.94 -9.11
N ILE A 329 -4.29 1.79 -9.06
CA ILE A 329 -4.43 0.82 -7.97
C ILE A 329 -3.27 0.82 -6.96
N SER A 330 -2.26 1.66 -7.20
CA SER A 330 -1.05 1.72 -6.37
C SER A 330 -1.30 2.12 -4.91
N GLU A 331 -2.44 2.78 -4.63
CA GLU A 331 -2.83 3.20 -3.28
C GLU A 331 -3.59 2.13 -2.47
N TYR A 332 -3.87 0.98 -3.07
CA TYR A 332 -4.64 -0.09 -2.43
C TYR A 332 -3.77 -1.24 -1.95
N LEU A 333 -4.17 -1.82 -0.82
CA LEU A 333 -3.55 -2.99 -0.23
C LEU A 333 -4.50 -3.65 0.79
N PRO A 334 -4.85 -4.94 0.64
CA PRO A 334 -4.63 -5.79 -0.54
C PRO A 334 -5.54 -5.42 -1.71
N VAL A 335 -5.23 -5.94 -2.90
CA VAL A 335 -6.12 -5.92 -4.07
C VAL A 335 -6.74 -7.30 -4.23
N MET A 336 -8.06 -7.35 -4.44
CA MET A 336 -8.80 -8.60 -4.65
C MET A 336 -9.62 -8.55 -5.93
N TYR A 337 -9.41 -9.52 -6.82
CA TYR A 337 -10.28 -9.79 -7.96
C TYR A 337 -11.38 -10.77 -7.57
N LEU A 338 -12.59 -10.51 -8.05
CA LEU A 338 -13.70 -11.46 -8.03
C LEU A 338 -14.36 -11.52 -9.41
N ASP A 339 -14.66 -12.73 -9.88
CA ASP A 339 -15.58 -12.90 -11.01
C ASP A 339 -16.98 -12.40 -10.64
N THR A 340 -17.72 -11.94 -11.65
CA THR A 340 -19.09 -11.41 -11.50
C THR A 340 -20.10 -12.47 -11.09
N ASP A 341 -19.74 -13.74 -11.12
CA ASP A 341 -20.58 -14.88 -10.75
C ASP A 341 -20.28 -15.44 -9.35
N ILE A 342 -19.69 -14.60 -8.50
CA ILE A 342 -19.38 -14.92 -7.11
C ILE A 342 -20.36 -14.20 -6.19
N VAL A 343 -20.99 -14.96 -5.29
CA VAL A 343 -21.83 -14.45 -4.20
C VAL A 343 -21.05 -14.51 -2.89
N VAL A 344 -21.00 -13.38 -2.18
CA VAL A 344 -20.38 -13.28 -0.85
C VAL A 344 -21.44 -13.46 0.23
N ALA A 345 -21.24 -14.40 1.14
CA ALA A 345 -22.25 -14.80 2.13
C ALA A 345 -21.93 -14.41 3.58
N ASP A 346 -20.75 -13.85 3.86
CA ASP A 346 -20.27 -13.48 5.19
C ASP A 346 -19.17 -12.42 5.11
N ASP A 347 -18.82 -11.80 6.26
CA ASP A 347 -17.86 -10.70 6.38
C ASP A 347 -16.50 -11.06 5.75
N ILE A 348 -16.12 -10.31 4.70
CA ILE A 348 -14.88 -10.53 3.95
C ILE A 348 -13.66 -9.84 4.60
N ARG A 349 -13.88 -8.92 5.54
CA ARG A 349 -12.81 -8.11 6.13
C ARG A 349 -11.73 -8.95 6.83
N PRO A 350 -12.04 -10.02 7.59
CA PRO A 350 -11.00 -10.87 8.17
C PRO A 350 -10.09 -11.52 7.12
N LEU A 351 -10.64 -11.91 5.97
CA LEU A 351 -9.87 -12.47 4.85
C LEU A 351 -8.93 -11.40 4.26
N LEU A 352 -9.45 -10.19 3.99
CA LEU A 352 -8.64 -9.09 3.45
C LEU A 352 -7.51 -8.69 4.40
N LYS A 353 -7.75 -8.66 5.72
CA LYS A 353 -6.69 -8.37 6.71
C LYS A 353 -5.57 -9.39 6.66
N GLN A 354 -5.92 -10.68 6.57
CA GLN A 354 -4.92 -11.74 6.44
C GLN A 354 -4.16 -11.64 5.11
N ALA A 355 -4.83 -11.26 4.02
CA ALA A 355 -4.16 -11.07 2.73
C ALA A 355 -3.21 -9.86 2.73
N ALA A 356 -3.53 -8.80 3.46
CA ALA A 356 -2.70 -7.60 3.57
C ALA A 356 -1.29 -7.93 4.07
N THR A 357 -1.17 -8.88 4.99
CA THR A 357 0.07 -9.21 5.70
C THR A 357 0.73 -10.51 5.23
N ARG A 358 0.16 -11.18 4.21
CA ARG A 358 0.71 -12.43 3.67
C ARG A 358 1.16 -12.21 2.22
N PRO A 359 2.47 -12.22 1.93
CA PRO A 359 2.95 -12.03 0.56
C PRO A 359 2.45 -13.12 -0.37
N GLY A 360 2.26 -12.76 -1.65
CA GLY A 360 2.00 -13.72 -2.73
C GLY A 360 0.66 -13.49 -3.43
N LEU A 361 0.38 -14.42 -4.34
CA LEU A 361 -0.87 -14.52 -5.08
C LEU A 361 -1.76 -15.56 -4.41
N HIS A 362 -2.76 -15.10 -3.67
CA HIS A 362 -3.71 -15.96 -3.00
C HIS A 362 -4.83 -16.38 -3.95
N MET A 363 -4.98 -17.68 -4.19
CA MET A 363 -5.98 -18.22 -5.11
C MET A 363 -6.75 -19.37 -4.46
N TYR A 364 -7.98 -19.61 -4.92
CA TYR A 364 -8.75 -20.76 -4.47
C TYR A 364 -8.41 -22.00 -5.30
N ARG A 365 -8.18 -23.14 -4.62
CA ARG A 365 -7.96 -24.44 -5.27
C ARG A 365 -9.29 -25.14 -5.51
N GLU A 366 -9.56 -25.48 -6.77
CA GLU A 366 -10.77 -26.20 -7.22
C GLU A 366 -10.61 -27.72 -7.03
N ALA A 367 -10.37 -28.14 -5.79
CA ALA A 367 -10.30 -29.55 -5.46
C ALA A 367 -10.91 -29.81 -4.07
N HIS A 368 -11.56 -30.96 -3.95
CA HIS A 368 -12.21 -31.38 -2.71
C HIS A 368 -11.28 -32.15 -1.77
N GLU A 369 -10.18 -32.70 -2.31
CA GLU A 369 -9.24 -33.52 -1.55
C GLU A 369 -8.25 -32.66 -0.75
N PRO A 370 -7.86 -33.09 0.46
CA PRO A 370 -6.77 -32.49 1.22
C PRO A 370 -5.48 -32.39 0.40
N LEU A 371 -4.62 -31.42 0.75
CA LEU A 371 -3.38 -31.19 0.01
C LEU A 371 -2.42 -32.38 0.02
N ASP A 372 -2.44 -33.15 1.11
CA ASP A 372 -1.53 -34.27 1.33
C ASP A 372 -1.94 -35.53 0.55
N ASP A 373 -3.17 -35.58 0.03
CA ASP A 373 -3.75 -36.77 -0.64
C ASP A 373 -3.68 -36.69 -2.18
N ILE A 374 -3.11 -35.61 -2.72
CA ILE A 374 -3.10 -35.34 -4.16
C ILE A 374 -2.19 -36.31 -4.89
N LYS A 375 -2.77 -37.20 -5.70
CA LYS A 375 -2.05 -38.09 -6.63
C LYS A 375 -2.15 -37.62 -8.09
N ASP A 376 -2.28 -36.31 -8.28
CA ASP A 376 -2.42 -35.72 -9.60
C ASP A 376 -1.18 -35.98 -10.43
N THR A 377 -1.36 -36.71 -11.53
CA THR A 377 -0.31 -36.85 -12.52
C THR A 377 -0.46 -35.75 -13.55
N ARG A 378 0.66 -35.21 -14.04
CA ARG A 378 0.75 -34.17 -15.08
C ARG A 378 0.08 -34.50 -16.43
N TRP A 379 -0.56 -35.67 -16.54
CA TRP A 379 -1.14 -36.22 -17.77
C TRP A 379 -2.66 -36.36 -17.73
N ASP A 380 -3.31 -35.87 -16.68
CA ASP A 380 -4.77 -35.83 -16.65
C ASP A 380 -5.29 -34.81 -17.67
N ILE A 381 -6.03 -35.29 -18.68
CA ILE A 381 -6.61 -34.47 -19.76
C ILE A 381 -7.67 -33.53 -19.19
N ASP A 382 -8.41 -33.99 -18.17
CA ASP A 382 -9.42 -33.17 -17.50
C ASP A 382 -8.76 -32.04 -16.70
N ALA A 383 -7.46 -32.17 -16.41
CA ALA A 383 -6.68 -31.15 -15.73
C ALA A 383 -6.20 -30.00 -16.64
N ASN A 384 -6.51 -30.04 -17.95
CA ASN A 384 -6.09 -28.99 -18.88
C ASN A 384 -6.71 -27.62 -18.57
N TRP A 385 -7.89 -27.58 -17.92
CA TRP A 385 -8.51 -26.36 -17.39
C TRP A 385 -7.65 -25.61 -16.36
N TRP A 386 -6.66 -26.29 -15.78
CA TRP A 386 -5.70 -25.69 -14.86
C TRP A 386 -4.27 -25.73 -15.39
N GLY A 387 -4.06 -26.08 -16.67
CA GLY A 387 -2.76 -26.01 -17.33
C GLY A 387 -1.87 -27.23 -17.20
N SER A 388 -2.43 -28.42 -16.98
CA SER A 388 -1.64 -29.67 -16.94
C SER A 388 -0.76 -29.86 -18.19
N TRP A 389 -1.25 -29.53 -19.39
CA TRP A 389 -0.47 -29.59 -20.63
C TRP A 389 0.73 -28.62 -20.66
N MET A 390 0.65 -27.44 -20.02
CA MET A 390 1.77 -26.49 -19.94
C MET A 390 2.79 -26.93 -18.90
N ILE A 391 2.31 -27.30 -17.72
CA ILE A 391 3.13 -27.70 -16.57
C ILE A 391 3.82 -29.04 -16.86
N GLY A 392 3.09 -30.01 -17.40
CA GLY A 392 3.59 -31.36 -17.64
C GLY A 392 4.67 -31.45 -18.70
N ARG A 393 4.73 -30.48 -19.63
CA ARG A 393 5.79 -30.35 -20.64
C ARG A 393 7.07 -29.70 -20.13
N SER A 394 7.04 -29.11 -18.92
CA SER A 394 8.22 -28.52 -18.30
C SER A 394 8.83 -29.48 -17.30
N ASP A 395 9.98 -30.06 -17.62
CA ASP A 395 10.70 -30.97 -16.71
C ASP A 395 11.02 -30.30 -15.37
N SER A 396 11.27 -28.98 -15.38
CA SER A 396 11.56 -28.20 -14.16
C SER A 396 10.35 -27.95 -13.25
N LEU A 397 9.12 -28.08 -13.77
CA LEU A 397 7.89 -27.84 -13.02
C LEU A 397 7.14 -29.13 -12.70
N ALA A 398 7.51 -30.24 -13.32
CA ALA A 398 6.87 -31.53 -13.11
C ALA A 398 6.92 -32.00 -11.64
N ASP A 399 7.92 -31.54 -10.88
CA ASP A 399 8.10 -31.84 -9.46
C ASP A 399 7.40 -30.84 -8.52
N LEU A 400 6.77 -29.78 -9.04
CA LEU A 400 6.04 -28.80 -8.25
C LEU A 400 4.58 -29.23 -8.04
N PRO A 401 3.94 -28.79 -6.94
CA PRO A 401 2.52 -29.08 -6.71
C PRO A 401 1.64 -28.57 -7.85
N PHE A 402 0.69 -29.40 -8.30
CA PHE A 402 -0.32 -28.98 -9.24
C PHE A 402 -1.47 -28.29 -8.50
N TRP A 403 -1.51 -26.96 -8.56
CA TRP A 403 -2.35 -26.15 -7.67
C TRP A 403 -3.85 -26.23 -7.95
N ARG A 404 -4.26 -26.53 -9.20
CA ARG A 404 -5.66 -26.45 -9.67
C ARG A 404 -6.34 -25.15 -9.22
N ALA A 405 -5.63 -24.03 -9.30
CA ALA A 405 -6.11 -22.76 -8.77
C ALA A 405 -7.02 -22.07 -9.77
N THR A 406 -8.08 -21.43 -9.27
CA THR A 406 -9.07 -20.70 -10.06
C THR A 406 -8.62 -19.28 -10.35
N SER A 407 -8.82 -18.78 -11.57
CA SER A 407 -8.58 -17.36 -11.89
C SER A 407 -9.76 -16.46 -11.52
N GLY A 408 -10.87 -17.03 -11.03
CA GLY A 408 -12.06 -16.27 -10.62
C GLY A 408 -11.93 -15.58 -9.26
N ILE A 409 -10.94 -15.97 -8.44
CA ILE A 409 -10.64 -15.33 -7.15
C ILE A 409 -9.13 -15.18 -7.02
N MET A 410 -8.65 -13.94 -7.00
CA MET A 410 -7.25 -13.62 -6.77
C MET A 410 -7.14 -12.55 -5.70
N ILE A 411 -6.27 -12.73 -4.71
CA ILE A 411 -5.95 -11.67 -3.74
C ILE A 411 -4.44 -11.51 -3.71
N PHE A 412 -3.96 -10.27 -3.72
CA PHE A 412 -2.53 -10.01 -3.71
C PHE A 412 -2.19 -8.70 -2.99
N ASN A 413 -0.94 -8.62 -2.55
CA ASN A 413 -0.41 -7.47 -1.84
C ASN A 413 0.98 -7.01 -2.35
N ASP A 414 1.61 -7.75 -3.27
CA ASP A 414 2.83 -7.32 -3.95
C ASP A 414 2.52 -6.86 -5.37
N LEU A 415 2.20 -5.57 -5.52
CA LEU A 415 1.75 -5.00 -6.79
C LEU A 415 2.79 -5.15 -7.90
N HIS A 416 4.08 -4.99 -7.60
CA HIS A 416 5.14 -5.08 -8.61
C HIS A 416 5.30 -6.51 -9.14
N LEU A 417 5.33 -7.48 -8.23
CA LEU A 417 5.41 -8.89 -8.57
C LEU A 417 4.21 -9.36 -9.40
N ILE A 418 3.00 -8.93 -9.02
CA ILE A 418 1.77 -9.32 -9.72
C ILE A 418 1.61 -8.59 -11.05
N GLN A 419 2.05 -7.34 -11.16
CA GLN A 419 2.11 -6.65 -12.45
C GLN A 419 2.97 -7.43 -13.45
N SER A 420 4.16 -7.83 -13.02
CA SER A 420 5.08 -8.63 -13.85
C SER A 420 4.45 -9.97 -14.26
N LEU A 421 3.74 -10.64 -13.35
CA LEU A 421 3.00 -11.87 -13.67
C LEU A 421 1.91 -11.60 -14.72
N PHE A 422 1.08 -10.58 -14.52
CA PHE A 422 -0.08 -10.29 -15.35
C PHE A 422 0.31 -9.84 -16.77
N GLU A 423 1.38 -9.06 -16.89
CA GLU A 423 2.00 -8.72 -18.19
C GLU A 423 2.47 -9.99 -18.91
N ASN A 424 3.12 -10.91 -18.19
CA ASN A 424 3.56 -12.19 -18.75
C ASN A 424 2.37 -13.10 -19.14
N VAL A 425 1.27 -13.09 -18.38
CA VAL A 425 0.05 -13.83 -18.74
C VAL A 425 -0.50 -13.32 -20.07
N CYS A 426 -0.64 -12.00 -20.22
CA CYS A 426 -1.11 -11.39 -21.47
C CYS A 426 -0.16 -11.67 -22.64
N MET A 427 1.15 -11.62 -22.42
CA MET A 427 2.15 -11.95 -23.43
C MET A 427 2.06 -13.41 -23.85
N MET A 428 2.00 -14.34 -22.89
CA MET A 428 1.95 -15.78 -23.15
C MET A 428 0.64 -16.19 -23.83
N ALA A 429 -0.47 -15.52 -23.52
CA ALA A 429 -1.74 -15.72 -24.22
C ALA A 429 -1.63 -15.50 -25.73
N ARG A 430 -0.91 -14.45 -26.16
CA ARG A 430 -0.69 -14.16 -27.59
C ARG A 430 0.18 -15.19 -28.30
N LEU A 431 1.04 -15.88 -27.55
CA LEU A 431 1.93 -16.93 -28.05
C LEU A 431 1.30 -18.33 -27.99
N THR A 432 0.22 -18.47 -27.22
CA THR A 432 -0.51 -19.73 -27.04
C THR A 432 -1.44 -19.96 -28.22
N ARG A 433 -1.67 -21.23 -28.60
CA ARG A 433 -2.52 -21.52 -29.76
C ARG A 433 -3.93 -21.04 -29.47
N ARG A 434 -4.53 -20.33 -30.42
CA ARG A 434 -5.89 -19.77 -30.28
C ARG A 434 -6.92 -20.79 -29.80
N HIS A 435 -6.87 -22.03 -30.33
CA HIS A 435 -7.74 -23.12 -29.87
C HIS A 435 -7.62 -23.41 -28.37
N GLU A 436 -6.41 -23.37 -27.80
CA GLU A 436 -6.19 -23.62 -26.37
C GLU A 436 -6.78 -22.49 -25.52
N ILE A 437 -6.64 -21.23 -25.97
CA ILE A 437 -7.25 -20.06 -25.32
C ILE A 437 -8.77 -20.11 -25.41
N ASP A 438 -9.33 -20.35 -26.60
CA ASP A 438 -10.78 -20.38 -26.84
C ASP A 438 -11.45 -21.48 -26.01
N TRP A 439 -10.76 -22.59 -25.77
CA TRP A 439 -11.30 -23.74 -25.06
C TRP A 439 -11.11 -23.66 -23.54
N PHE A 440 -9.91 -23.34 -23.07
CA PHE A 440 -9.56 -23.42 -21.65
C PHE A 440 -9.45 -22.05 -20.96
N GLY A 441 -9.48 -20.96 -21.73
CA GLY A 441 -9.39 -19.60 -21.21
C GLY A 441 -7.98 -19.19 -20.75
N ASP A 442 -7.95 -18.27 -19.80
CA ASP A 442 -6.78 -17.63 -19.18
C ASP A 442 -6.12 -18.49 -18.08
N GLN A 443 -6.93 -19.22 -17.33
CA GLN A 443 -6.54 -19.94 -16.12
C GLN A 443 -5.33 -20.90 -16.29
N PRO A 444 -5.19 -21.66 -17.39
CA PRO A 444 -4.00 -22.49 -17.61
C PRO A 444 -2.70 -21.71 -17.61
N ILE A 445 -2.69 -20.54 -18.25
CA ILE A 445 -1.50 -19.70 -18.41
C ILE A 445 -1.13 -19.07 -17.07
N LEU A 446 -2.13 -18.55 -16.34
CA LEU A 446 -1.94 -17.99 -15.01
C LEU A 446 -1.30 -19.04 -14.08
N ASN A 447 -1.87 -20.24 -14.03
CA ASN A 447 -1.35 -21.31 -13.18
C ASN A 447 0.07 -21.72 -13.58
N TYR A 448 0.37 -21.83 -14.87
CA TYR A 448 1.72 -22.14 -15.35
C TYR A 448 2.74 -21.09 -14.89
N LEU A 449 2.50 -19.80 -15.17
CA LEU A 449 3.44 -18.72 -14.86
C LEU A 449 3.57 -18.49 -13.35
N ALA A 450 2.47 -18.50 -12.61
CA ALA A 450 2.51 -18.32 -11.16
C ALA A 450 3.17 -19.50 -10.43
N THR A 451 3.09 -20.72 -11.01
CA THR A 451 3.86 -21.88 -10.54
C THR A 451 5.35 -21.70 -10.83
N GLN A 452 5.73 -21.23 -12.03
CA GLN A 452 7.12 -20.94 -12.37
C GLN A 452 7.75 -19.88 -11.45
N MET A 453 6.95 -18.90 -11.02
CA MET A 453 7.39 -17.85 -10.11
C MET A 453 7.38 -18.28 -8.63
N GLU A 454 6.82 -19.44 -8.29
CA GLU A 454 6.65 -19.94 -6.92
C GLU A 454 5.86 -18.98 -5.99
N ILE A 455 4.83 -18.30 -6.53
CA ILE A 455 4.11 -17.21 -5.81
C ILE A 455 2.68 -17.57 -5.38
N ILE A 456 2.17 -18.76 -5.74
CA ILE A 456 0.81 -19.18 -5.39
C ILE A 456 0.72 -19.56 -3.91
N ASP A 457 -0.26 -18.98 -3.19
CA ASP A 457 -0.69 -19.41 -1.85
C ASP A 457 -2.18 -19.78 -1.86
N ILE A 458 -2.49 -21.06 -1.74
CA ILE A 458 -3.88 -21.55 -1.66
C ILE A 458 -4.40 -21.66 -0.23
N SER A 459 -3.52 -21.56 0.77
CA SER A 459 -3.86 -21.80 2.17
C SER A 459 -4.83 -20.75 2.70
N LEU A 460 -4.73 -19.52 2.20
CA LEU A 460 -5.55 -18.41 2.65
C LEU A 460 -7.03 -18.62 2.31
N LEU A 461 -7.33 -19.13 1.12
CA LEU A 461 -8.71 -19.33 0.62
C LEU A 461 -9.25 -20.74 0.91
N ASN A 462 -8.41 -21.64 1.43
CA ASN A 462 -8.84 -22.97 1.82
C ASN A 462 -9.96 -22.92 2.87
N GLY A 463 -11.05 -23.62 2.60
CA GLY A 463 -12.23 -23.62 3.47
C GLY A 463 -13.05 -22.33 3.48
N LYS A 464 -12.68 -21.31 2.70
CA LYS A 464 -13.42 -20.03 2.58
C LYS A 464 -14.18 -19.90 1.26
N SER A 465 -13.76 -20.61 0.22
CA SER A 465 -14.45 -20.64 -1.07
C SER A 465 -14.94 -22.04 -1.44
N VAL A 466 -15.96 -22.07 -2.29
CA VAL A 466 -16.57 -23.26 -2.88
C VAL A 466 -17.00 -22.94 -4.31
N ASN A 467 -16.79 -23.89 -5.20
CA ASN A 467 -17.37 -23.87 -6.54
C ASN A 467 -18.53 -24.85 -6.61
N SER A 468 -19.61 -24.46 -7.27
CA SER A 468 -20.76 -25.34 -7.53
C SER A 468 -21.63 -24.79 -8.66
N ALA A 469 -22.53 -25.63 -9.15
CA ALA A 469 -23.60 -25.26 -10.08
C ALA A 469 -24.99 -25.27 -9.42
N HIS A 470 -25.06 -25.43 -8.09
CA HIS A 470 -26.32 -25.63 -7.38
C HIS A 470 -26.38 -24.82 -6.07
N ALA A 471 -27.46 -24.06 -5.89
CA ALA A 471 -27.70 -23.24 -4.69
C ALA A 471 -27.68 -24.08 -3.40
N ASP A 472 -28.29 -25.27 -3.40
CA ASP A 472 -28.34 -26.13 -2.22
C ASP A 472 -26.96 -26.56 -1.73
N HIS A 473 -26.02 -26.80 -2.66
CA HIS A 473 -24.65 -27.21 -2.32
C HIS A 473 -23.86 -26.09 -1.64
N PHE A 474 -24.09 -24.84 -2.07
CA PHE A 474 -23.54 -23.65 -1.43
C PHE A 474 -24.12 -23.44 -0.03
N MET A 475 -25.44 -23.50 0.11
CA MET A 475 -26.10 -23.30 1.41
C MET A 475 -25.68 -24.38 2.43
N ALA A 476 -25.53 -25.63 1.98
CA ALA A 476 -24.99 -26.70 2.83
C ALA A 476 -23.53 -26.47 3.29
N ARG A 477 -22.79 -25.58 2.62
CA ARG A 477 -21.40 -25.23 2.92
C ARG A 477 -21.22 -23.75 3.25
N ARG A 478 -22.21 -23.09 3.83
CA ARG A 478 -22.23 -21.63 4.07
C ARG A 478 -20.97 -21.05 4.73
N LYS A 479 -20.24 -21.83 5.56
CA LYS A 479 -18.93 -21.42 6.12
C LYS A 479 -17.89 -21.06 5.03
N ARG A 480 -18.04 -21.60 3.83
CA ARG A 480 -17.33 -21.21 2.61
C ARG A 480 -18.10 -20.05 1.97
N PHE A 481 -17.83 -18.86 2.46
CA PHE A 481 -18.62 -17.67 2.17
C PHE A 481 -18.36 -17.03 0.79
N LEU A 482 -17.33 -17.48 0.05
CA LEU A 482 -17.11 -17.10 -1.35
C LEU A 482 -17.68 -18.18 -2.28
N MET A 483 -18.90 -17.98 -2.75
CA MET A 483 -19.68 -18.95 -3.52
C MET A 483 -19.56 -18.67 -5.02
N HIS A 484 -18.72 -19.43 -5.73
CA HIS A 484 -18.43 -19.21 -7.14
C HIS A 484 -19.26 -20.14 -8.05
N VAL A 485 -20.15 -19.56 -8.86
CA VAL A 485 -21.07 -20.28 -9.75
C VAL A 485 -20.34 -20.72 -11.05
N SER A 486 -19.47 -21.71 -10.92
CA SER A 486 -18.62 -22.19 -12.02
C SER A 486 -19.33 -23.19 -12.93
N ILE A 487 -19.96 -22.69 -14.01
CA ILE A 487 -20.68 -23.49 -15.03
C ILE A 487 -20.00 -23.37 -16.42
N GLY A 488 -18.87 -22.67 -16.48
CA GLY A 488 -18.13 -22.34 -17.71
C GLY A 488 -18.42 -20.94 -18.25
N VAL A 489 -17.59 -20.51 -19.20
CA VAL A 489 -17.66 -19.19 -19.85
C VAL A 489 -18.88 -19.10 -20.78
N GLY A 490 -19.43 -17.89 -20.98
CA GLY A 490 -20.53 -17.63 -21.91
C GLY A 490 -21.93 -18.07 -21.45
N LYS A 491 -22.11 -18.48 -20.18
CA LYS A 491 -23.38 -19.02 -19.65
C LYS A 491 -24.06 -18.11 -18.62
N GLY A 492 -24.02 -16.79 -18.82
CA GLY A 492 -24.68 -15.80 -17.95
C GLY A 492 -26.12 -16.19 -17.60
N TYR A 493 -26.95 -16.46 -18.62
CA TYR A 493 -28.33 -16.94 -18.48
C TYR A 493 -28.55 -18.18 -17.60
N LYS A 494 -27.53 -19.04 -17.40
CA LYS A 494 -27.60 -20.19 -16.48
C LYS A 494 -27.10 -19.87 -15.08
N LYS A 495 -26.13 -18.95 -14.97
CA LYS A 495 -25.54 -18.51 -13.70
C LYS A 495 -26.49 -17.61 -12.93
N LEU A 496 -27.16 -16.70 -13.64
CA LEU A 496 -28.03 -15.68 -13.07
C LEU A 496 -29.15 -16.26 -12.16
N PRO A 497 -29.95 -17.27 -12.58
CA PRO A 497 -30.98 -17.84 -11.71
C PRO A 497 -30.44 -18.44 -10.42
N ILE A 498 -29.23 -19.02 -10.45
CA ILE A 498 -28.58 -19.60 -9.27
C ILE A 498 -28.14 -18.49 -8.31
N MET A 499 -27.55 -17.42 -8.84
CA MET A 499 -27.14 -16.26 -8.04
C MET A 499 -28.34 -15.54 -7.41
N GLN A 500 -29.44 -15.39 -8.15
CA GLN A 500 -30.68 -14.81 -7.63
C GLN A 500 -31.23 -15.64 -6.47
N GLU A 501 -31.24 -16.98 -6.61
CA GLU A 501 -31.69 -17.87 -5.55
C GLU A 501 -30.77 -17.81 -4.32
N LEU A 502 -29.45 -17.74 -4.51
CA LEU A 502 -28.49 -17.56 -3.40
C LEU A 502 -28.73 -16.24 -2.65
N LEU A 503 -28.83 -15.12 -3.38
CA LEU A 503 -29.10 -13.81 -2.79
C LEU A 503 -30.41 -13.80 -2.01
N ARG A 504 -31.47 -14.40 -2.55
CA ARG A 504 -32.78 -14.52 -1.89
C ARG A 504 -32.66 -15.31 -0.58
N ARG A 505 -32.02 -16.48 -0.59
CA ARG A 505 -31.85 -17.32 0.61
C ARG A 505 -31.01 -16.64 1.69
N LEU A 506 -29.90 -16.02 1.31
CA LEU A 506 -29.08 -15.25 2.25
C LEU A 506 -29.84 -14.08 2.87
N SER A 507 -30.75 -13.46 2.13
CA SER A 507 -31.59 -12.37 2.65
C SER A 507 -32.60 -12.88 3.70
N VAL A 508 -33.22 -14.03 3.47
CA VAL A 508 -34.17 -14.65 4.42
C VAL A 508 -33.45 -15.07 5.71
N GLU A 509 -32.29 -15.69 5.61
CA GLU A 509 -31.55 -16.19 6.77
C GLU A 509 -30.91 -15.09 7.63
N ASN A 510 -30.62 -13.93 7.06
CA ASN A 510 -30.04 -12.79 7.78
C ASN A 510 -31.08 -11.72 8.15
N ALA A 511 -32.36 -11.97 7.92
CA ALA A 511 -33.42 -11.11 8.44
C ALA A 511 -33.33 -11.09 9.98
N PRO A 512 -33.52 -9.93 10.64
CA PRO A 512 -33.64 -9.90 12.08
C PRO A 512 -34.74 -10.87 12.50
N THR A 513 -34.43 -11.82 13.39
CA THR A 513 -35.48 -12.58 14.07
C THR A 513 -36.17 -11.63 15.02
N ASP A 514 -37.34 -11.14 14.63
CA ASP A 514 -38.23 -10.32 15.45
C ASP A 514 -38.61 -11.00 16.78
#